data_AF-A0A9D9Y2W5-F1
#
_entry.id   AF-A0A9D9Y2W5-F1
#
_cell.length_a   1.000
_cell.length_b   1.000
_cell.length_c   1.000
_cell.angle_alpha   90.00
_cell.angle_beta   90.00
_cell.angle_gamma   90.00
#
_symmetry.space_group_name_H-M   'P 1'
#
loop_
_entity.id
_entity.type
_entity.pdbx_description
1 polymer ?
#
loop_
_entity_poly.entity_id
_entity_poly.type
_entity_poly.pdbx_seq_one_letter_code
_entity_poly.pdbx_strand_id
1 'polypeptide(L)'
;MAVFLNSFTPLAVNKFGRASAKKHDIPLYIDGSCRREPDFQNPKPAITQLCRPKKLVPRLSKNDLIVYITKLGRYGTTQAHWKLICILEVIDFALDHNSALTYYLNNEIPVSQNIICDTTSPFPLDYTHGINANNKVNTEASKVIKRWNREYIYRAKTYPKVAITKVWNDILYLDNPPKINHQMMNSIFGRIPGTQNPPKLSDIEWQNFKTEMNF
;
A
#
# COMPACT_ATOMS: atom_id res chain seq x y z
N MET A 1 18.17 -1.22 -12.04
CA MET A 1 16.88 -0.81 -11.46
C MET A 1 15.78 -1.62 -12.12
N ALA A 2 14.91 -2.26 -11.33
CA ALA A 2 13.65 -2.83 -11.80
C ALA A 2 12.48 -1.94 -11.40
N VAL A 3 11.37 -2.04 -12.15
CA VAL A 3 10.10 -1.36 -11.83
C VAL A 3 9.03 -2.43 -11.61
N PHE A 4 8.28 -2.33 -10.52
CA PHE A 4 7.21 -3.26 -10.19
C PHE A 4 5.86 -2.55 -10.13
N LEU A 5 4.80 -3.23 -10.58
CA LEU A 5 3.43 -2.75 -10.40
C LEU A 5 2.78 -3.44 -9.21
N ASN A 6 2.41 -2.68 -8.19
CA ASN A 6 1.69 -3.20 -7.03
C ASN A 6 0.30 -2.57 -6.91
N SER A 7 -0.64 -3.34 -6.38
CA SER A 7 -1.99 -2.85 -6.09
C SER A 7 -2.35 -2.99 -4.63
N PHE A 8 -3.19 -2.11 -4.11
CA PHE A 8 -3.70 -2.19 -2.74
C PHE A 8 -5.19 -1.86 -2.67
N THR A 9 -5.82 -2.11 -1.51
CA THR A 9 -7.24 -1.83 -1.30
C THR A 9 -7.38 -0.52 -0.51
N PRO A 10 -7.81 0.60 -1.13
CA PRO A 10 -7.89 1.87 -0.44
C PRO A 10 -9.11 1.96 0.49
N LEU A 11 -9.15 2.94 1.39
CA LEU A 11 -10.36 3.29 2.15
C LEU A 11 -11.57 3.57 1.23
N ALA A 12 -11.33 4.18 0.07
CA ALA A 12 -12.36 4.49 -0.91
C ALA A 12 -13.17 3.28 -1.42
N VAL A 13 -12.69 2.05 -1.21
CA VAL A 13 -13.24 0.81 -1.79
C VAL A 13 -14.73 0.60 -1.52
N ASN A 14 -15.22 0.95 -0.33
CA ASN A 14 -16.60 0.71 0.08
C ASN A 14 -17.20 1.90 0.85
N LYS A 15 -18.50 1.83 1.14
CA LYS A 15 -19.22 2.91 1.86
C LYS A 15 -18.64 3.13 3.26
N PHE A 16 -18.25 2.06 3.95
CA PHE A 16 -17.71 2.12 5.30
C PHE A 16 -16.38 2.89 5.35
N GLY A 17 -15.41 2.54 4.51
CA GLY A 17 -14.11 3.21 4.44
C GLY A 17 -14.22 4.67 3.96
N ARG A 18 -15.15 4.97 3.03
CA ARG A 18 -15.44 6.38 2.66
C ARG A 18 -16.05 7.18 3.82
N ALA A 19 -16.95 6.58 4.58
CA ALA A 19 -17.54 7.23 5.76
C ALA A 19 -16.51 7.43 6.87
N SER A 20 -15.64 6.44 7.09
CA SER A 20 -14.48 6.51 7.99
C SER A 20 -13.56 7.68 7.60
N ALA A 21 -13.17 7.75 6.31
CA ALA A 21 -12.33 8.81 5.80
C ALA A 21 -12.90 10.21 6.07
N LYS A 22 -14.19 10.39 5.79
CA LYS A 22 -14.91 11.65 6.07
C LYS A 22 -15.00 11.95 7.57
N LYS A 23 -15.29 10.96 8.41
CA LYS A 23 -15.45 11.12 9.87
C LYS A 23 -14.15 11.56 10.55
N HIS A 24 -13.02 11.03 10.08
CA HIS A 24 -11.72 11.22 10.71
C HIS A 24 -10.80 12.19 9.95
N ASP A 25 -11.31 12.84 8.90
CA ASP A 25 -10.56 13.76 8.04
C ASP A 25 -9.24 13.17 7.52
N ILE A 26 -9.31 11.96 6.96
CA ILE A 26 -8.16 11.24 6.40
C ILE A 26 -8.33 11.01 4.89
N PRO A 27 -7.24 10.98 4.10
CA PRO A 27 -7.35 10.84 2.66
C PRO A 27 -8.01 9.53 2.23
N LEU A 28 -8.79 9.58 1.15
CA LEU A 28 -9.56 8.43 0.65
C LEU A 28 -8.68 7.32 0.06
N TYR A 29 -7.52 7.69 -0.47
CA TYR A 29 -6.67 6.81 -1.26
C TYR A 29 -5.40 6.36 -0.53
N ILE A 30 -5.50 6.19 0.78
CA ILE A 30 -4.53 5.44 1.59
C ILE A 30 -4.97 3.97 1.74
N ASP A 31 -4.03 3.08 2.06
CA ASP A 31 -4.34 1.67 2.30
C ASP A 31 -5.37 1.51 3.41
N GLY A 32 -6.45 0.76 3.20
CA GLY A 32 -7.55 0.71 4.15
C GLY A 32 -7.42 -0.34 5.25
N SER A 33 -6.25 -0.98 5.40
CA SER A 33 -5.99 -1.94 6.47
C SER A 33 -5.72 -1.27 7.82
N CYS A 34 -5.76 -2.04 8.92
CA CYS A 34 -5.42 -1.52 10.24
C CYS A 34 -3.92 -1.21 10.43
N ARG A 35 -3.05 -1.54 9.47
CA ARG A 35 -1.61 -1.27 9.53
C ARG A 35 -1.08 -0.38 8.41
N ARG A 36 -1.92 0.03 7.44
CA ARG A 36 -1.55 0.88 6.29
C ARG A 36 -0.30 0.38 5.55
N GLU A 37 -0.48 -0.47 4.53
CA GLU A 37 0.66 -1.02 3.78
C GLU A 37 0.62 -0.69 2.28
N PRO A 38 1.50 0.22 1.81
CA PRO A 38 2.38 1.11 2.57
C PRO A 38 1.61 2.20 3.33
N ASP A 39 2.29 2.81 4.29
CA ASP A 39 1.86 4.04 4.95
C ASP A 39 2.24 5.24 4.09
N PHE A 40 1.38 5.59 3.13
CA PHE A 40 1.64 6.69 2.18
C PHE A 40 1.67 8.08 2.83
N GLN A 41 1.25 8.22 4.08
CA GLN A 41 1.33 9.47 4.82
C GLN A 41 2.67 9.63 5.54
N ASN A 42 3.48 8.57 5.59
CA ASN A 42 4.83 8.62 6.15
C ASN A 42 5.82 9.24 5.14
N PRO A 43 6.75 10.10 5.55
CA PRO A 43 7.79 10.65 4.66
C PRO A 43 8.71 9.59 4.04
N LYS A 44 8.90 8.46 4.73
CA LYS A 44 9.65 7.29 4.27
C LYS A 44 8.79 6.04 4.45
N PRO A 45 7.81 5.78 3.58
CA PRO A 45 6.95 4.60 3.72
C PRO A 45 7.76 3.31 3.74
N ALA A 46 7.35 2.34 4.55
CA ALA A 46 7.91 1.00 4.48
C ALA A 46 7.05 0.10 3.58
N ILE A 47 7.70 -0.82 2.85
CA ILE A 47 7.04 -1.96 2.22
C ILE A 47 7.42 -3.20 3.03
N THR A 48 6.42 -3.79 3.66
CA THR A 48 6.56 -5.00 4.48
C THR A 48 6.02 -6.22 3.74
N GLN A 49 5.92 -7.34 4.43
CA GLN A 49 5.33 -8.58 3.89
C GLN A 49 4.04 -8.95 4.63
N LEU A 50 3.37 -7.98 5.25
CA LEU A 50 2.20 -8.25 6.10
C LEU A 50 0.98 -8.61 5.26
N CYS A 51 0.72 -7.92 4.16
CA CYS A 51 -0.43 -8.20 3.31
C CYS A 51 -0.19 -9.37 2.34
N ARG A 52 1.00 -9.43 1.72
CA ARG A 52 1.34 -10.42 0.68
C ARG A 52 2.70 -11.06 0.94
N PRO A 53 2.77 -12.03 1.88
CA PRO A 53 4.00 -12.75 2.19
C PRO A 53 4.70 -13.31 0.96
N LYS A 54 6.03 -13.18 0.93
CA LYS A 54 6.93 -13.72 -0.11
C LYS A 54 6.73 -13.16 -1.53
N LYS A 55 5.87 -12.17 -1.75
CA LYS A 55 5.48 -11.74 -3.12
C LYS A 55 6.32 -10.62 -3.72
N LEU A 56 6.55 -9.53 -2.97
CA LEU A 56 7.23 -8.34 -3.49
C LEU A 56 8.61 -8.15 -2.85
N VAL A 57 8.66 -7.94 -1.52
CA VAL A 57 9.91 -7.59 -0.80
C VAL A 57 11.10 -8.53 -1.10
N PRO A 58 10.94 -9.87 -1.23
CA PRO A 58 12.07 -10.73 -1.57
C PRO A 58 12.66 -10.51 -2.97
N ARG A 59 11.93 -9.84 -3.87
CA ARG A 59 12.33 -9.55 -5.26
C ARG A 59 12.87 -8.13 -5.45
N LEU A 60 12.80 -7.30 -4.41
CA LEU A 60 13.28 -5.93 -4.46
C LEU A 60 14.77 -5.85 -4.21
N SER A 61 15.41 -4.92 -4.90
CA SER A 61 16.76 -4.42 -4.67
C SER A 61 16.73 -2.91 -4.37
N LYS A 62 17.83 -2.37 -3.84
CA LYS A 62 18.00 -0.93 -3.66
C LYS A 62 17.92 -0.23 -5.03
N ASN A 63 17.31 0.95 -5.06
CA ASN A 63 16.98 1.75 -6.23
C ASN A 63 15.87 1.17 -7.13
N ASP A 64 15.24 0.04 -6.79
CA ASP A 64 14.05 -0.42 -7.52
C ASP A 64 12.86 0.52 -7.28
N LEU A 65 11.99 0.64 -8.28
CA LEU A 65 10.77 1.42 -8.22
C LEU A 65 9.54 0.53 -8.07
N ILE A 66 8.55 1.01 -7.31
CA ILE A 66 7.26 0.36 -7.14
C ILE A 66 6.16 1.38 -7.44
N VAL A 67 5.44 1.12 -8.52
CA VAL A 67 4.22 1.86 -8.88
C VAL A 67 3.06 1.29 -8.09
N TYR A 68 2.46 2.13 -7.24
CA TYR A 68 1.27 1.80 -6.46
C TYR A 68 0.01 2.33 -7.13
N ILE A 69 -0.85 1.39 -7.52
CA ILE A 69 -2.21 1.67 -7.96
C ILE A 69 -3.23 1.12 -6.97
N THR A 70 -4.45 1.64 -6.96
CA THR A 70 -5.54 0.95 -6.26
C THR A 70 -5.88 -0.36 -6.98
N LYS A 71 -6.64 -1.27 -6.36
CA LYS A 71 -7.32 -2.35 -7.12
C LYS A 71 -8.31 -1.76 -8.13
N LEU A 72 -8.88 -2.61 -9.01
CA LEU A 72 -10.02 -2.20 -9.83
C LEU A 72 -11.23 -1.98 -8.93
N GLY A 73 -11.84 -0.80 -8.99
CA GLY A 73 -12.98 -0.46 -8.16
C GLY A 73 -13.78 0.72 -8.68
N ARG A 74 -15.02 0.86 -8.22
CA ARG A 74 -15.91 1.97 -8.60
C ARG A 74 -15.62 3.26 -7.84
N TYR A 75 -15.15 3.16 -6.59
CA TYR A 75 -14.78 4.30 -5.76
C TYR A 75 -15.84 5.41 -5.65
N GLY A 76 -17.12 5.05 -5.60
CA GLY A 76 -18.23 5.99 -5.56
C GLY A 76 -18.73 6.47 -6.93
N THR A 77 -18.14 6.00 -8.02
CA THR A 77 -18.57 6.26 -9.40
C THR A 77 -19.32 5.07 -10.00
N THR A 78 -19.84 5.21 -11.22
CA THR A 78 -20.55 4.13 -11.94
C THR A 78 -19.60 3.13 -12.61
N GLN A 79 -18.47 3.61 -13.13
CA GLN A 79 -17.50 2.81 -13.88
C GLN A 79 -16.30 2.40 -13.02
N ALA A 80 -15.94 1.11 -13.08
CA ALA A 80 -14.75 0.63 -12.40
C ALA A 80 -13.47 1.15 -13.07
N HIS A 81 -12.49 1.52 -12.26
CA HIS A 81 -11.19 2.02 -12.72
C HIS A 81 -10.10 1.74 -11.67
N TRP A 82 -8.86 2.03 -12.03
CA TRP A 82 -7.73 2.11 -11.11
C TRP A 82 -7.36 3.58 -10.89
N LYS A 83 -6.60 3.84 -9.83
CA LYS A 83 -6.03 5.14 -9.52
C LYS A 83 -4.52 4.99 -9.31
N LEU A 84 -3.70 5.84 -9.92
CA LEU A 84 -2.27 5.96 -9.58
C LEU A 84 -2.16 6.73 -8.27
N ILE A 85 -1.49 6.13 -7.29
CA ILE A 85 -1.37 6.72 -5.95
C ILE A 85 0.04 7.21 -5.70
N CYS A 86 1.06 6.39 -5.96
CA CYS A 86 2.43 6.75 -5.65
C CYS A 86 3.42 5.94 -6.47
N ILE A 87 4.63 6.48 -6.66
CA ILE A 87 5.81 5.69 -7.03
C ILE A 87 6.79 5.76 -5.87
N LEU A 88 7.18 4.59 -5.35
CA LEU A 88 8.15 4.48 -4.27
C LEU A 88 9.48 3.95 -4.80
N GLU A 89 10.59 4.57 -4.39
CA GLU A 89 11.95 4.10 -4.63
C GLU A 89 12.49 3.41 -3.38
N VAL A 90 13.02 2.20 -3.52
CA VAL A 90 13.68 1.48 -2.43
C VAL A 90 15.02 2.13 -2.12
N ILE A 91 15.20 2.64 -0.91
CA ILE A 91 16.45 3.28 -0.48
C ILE A 91 17.30 2.39 0.41
N ASP A 92 16.67 1.49 1.16
CA ASP A 92 17.36 0.57 2.05
C ASP A 92 16.49 -0.64 2.43
N PHE A 93 17.09 -1.57 3.18
CA PHE A 93 16.41 -2.70 3.77
C PHE A 93 16.75 -2.83 5.26
N ALA A 94 15.74 -3.18 6.04
CA ALA A 94 15.93 -3.69 7.39
C ALA A 94 15.69 -5.21 7.39
N LEU A 95 16.48 -5.92 8.18
CA LEU A 95 16.38 -7.38 8.31
C LEU A 95 15.06 -7.81 8.97
N ASP A 96 14.57 -6.98 9.88
CA ASP A 96 13.33 -7.17 10.62
C ASP A 96 12.68 -5.83 11.02
N HIS A 97 11.53 -5.92 11.69
CA HIS A 97 10.77 -4.75 12.15
C HIS A 97 11.48 -3.97 13.26
N ASN A 98 12.32 -4.60 14.09
CA ASN A 98 13.08 -3.89 15.13
C ASN A 98 14.22 -3.08 14.51
N SER A 99 14.92 -3.67 13.54
CA SER A 99 15.94 -3.00 12.75
C SER A 99 15.34 -1.85 11.93
N ALA A 100 14.11 -2.02 11.42
CA ALA A 100 13.37 -0.95 10.77
C ALA A 100 13.06 0.18 11.77
N LEU A 101 12.57 -0.14 12.97
CA LEU A 101 12.37 0.86 14.04
C LEU A 101 13.67 1.65 14.31
N THR A 102 14.80 0.96 14.50
CA THR A 102 16.11 1.62 14.70
C THR A 102 16.46 2.55 13.55
N TYR A 103 16.20 2.15 12.30
CA TYR A 103 16.40 3.03 11.14
C TYR A 103 15.57 4.32 11.25
N TYR A 104 14.27 4.21 11.54
CA TYR A 104 13.40 5.39 11.65
C TYR A 104 13.84 6.32 12.78
N LEU A 105 14.17 5.77 13.95
CA LEU A 105 14.62 6.54 15.11
C LEU A 105 15.95 7.26 14.85
N ASN A 106 16.93 6.55 14.28
CA ASN A 106 18.26 7.13 14.00
C ASN A 106 18.23 8.22 12.93
N ASN A 107 17.21 8.25 12.08
CA ASN A 107 17.03 9.28 11.04
C ASN A 107 16.02 10.36 11.45
N GLU A 108 15.51 10.33 12.69
CA GLU A 108 14.52 11.28 13.22
C GLU A 108 13.22 11.34 12.38
N ILE A 109 12.80 10.18 11.85
CA ILE A 109 11.61 10.06 11.00
C ILE A 109 10.53 9.32 11.80
N PRO A 110 9.25 9.75 11.72
CA PRO A 110 8.15 8.99 12.29
C PRO A 110 8.15 7.54 11.78
N VAL A 111 7.94 6.58 12.67
CA VAL A 111 7.91 5.16 12.32
C VAL A 111 6.71 4.88 11.42
N SER A 112 6.94 4.25 10.26
CA SER A 112 5.87 3.86 9.34
C SER A 112 4.88 2.91 10.03
N GLN A 113 3.57 3.16 9.87
CA GLN A 113 2.50 2.48 10.62
C GLN A 113 2.49 0.94 10.47
N ASN A 114 2.98 0.42 9.34
CA ASN A 114 3.10 -1.00 9.06
C ASN A 114 4.36 -1.67 9.63
N ILE A 115 5.24 -0.92 10.29
CA ILE A 115 6.27 -1.53 11.14
C ILE A 115 5.59 -2.06 12.39
N ILE A 116 5.74 -3.35 12.71
CA ILE A 116 5.21 -3.97 13.93
C ILE A 116 6.23 -3.82 15.05
N CYS A 117 6.02 -2.86 15.93
CA CYS A 117 6.84 -2.60 17.11
C CYS A 117 6.00 -1.97 18.23
N ASP A 118 6.62 -1.67 19.37
CA ASP A 118 5.91 -1.15 20.56
C ASP A 118 5.42 0.29 20.38
N THR A 119 5.99 1.05 19.45
CA THR A 119 5.59 2.44 19.18
C THR A 119 4.44 2.58 18.18
N THR A 120 4.04 1.48 17.52
CA THR A 120 2.94 1.51 16.54
C THR A 120 1.81 0.56 16.96
N SER A 121 0.60 1.09 17.10
CA SER A 121 -0.60 0.32 17.37
C SER A 121 -1.48 0.22 16.14
N PRO A 122 -2.18 -0.91 15.88
CA PRO A 122 -3.09 -0.99 14.75
C PRO A 122 -4.18 0.08 14.88
N PHE A 123 -4.57 0.67 13.75
CA PHE A 123 -5.69 1.60 13.73
C PHE A 123 -6.97 0.93 14.21
N PRO A 124 -7.84 1.64 14.96
CA PRO A 124 -9.17 1.17 15.30
C PRO A 124 -10.01 0.88 14.06
N LEU A 125 -11.06 0.06 14.20
CA LEU A 125 -11.86 -0.40 13.06
C LEU A 125 -12.48 0.77 12.26
N ASP A 126 -12.87 1.84 12.95
CA ASP A 126 -13.48 3.03 12.35
C ASP A 126 -12.50 3.93 11.58
N TYR A 127 -11.21 3.58 11.54
CA TYR A 127 -10.20 4.18 10.66
C TYR A 127 -9.91 3.31 9.42
N THR A 128 -10.59 2.18 9.24
CA THR A 128 -10.30 1.18 8.18
C THR A 128 -11.42 1.05 7.15
N HIS A 129 -11.23 0.23 6.11
CA HIS A 129 -12.32 -0.16 5.21
C HIS A 129 -13.19 -1.31 5.78
N GLY A 130 -12.87 -1.86 6.95
CA GLY A 130 -13.66 -2.91 7.63
C GLY A 130 -13.72 -4.28 6.93
N ILE A 131 -12.94 -4.48 5.86
CA ILE A 131 -12.91 -5.72 5.08
C ILE A 131 -11.88 -6.63 5.72
N ASN A 132 -12.34 -7.50 6.60
CA ASN A 132 -11.58 -8.64 7.07
C ASN A 132 -12.46 -9.87 6.89
N ALA A 133 -11.92 -10.91 6.22
CA ALA A 133 -12.64 -12.13 5.85
C ALA A 133 -13.29 -12.84 7.05
N ASN A 134 -12.84 -12.53 8.26
CA ASN A 134 -13.27 -13.14 9.50
C ASN A 134 -14.27 -12.29 10.30
N ASN A 135 -14.72 -11.15 9.76
CA ASN A 135 -15.69 -10.27 10.43
C ASN A 135 -17.10 -10.83 10.25
N LYS A 136 -17.63 -11.45 11.31
CA LYS A 136 -19.07 -11.77 11.38
C LYS A 136 -19.86 -10.51 11.74
N VAL A 137 -21.11 -10.45 11.26
CA VAL A 137 -22.08 -9.43 11.69
C VAL A 137 -22.14 -9.43 13.22
N ASN A 138 -22.08 -8.25 13.85
CA ASN A 138 -22.08 -8.02 15.31
C ASN A 138 -20.80 -8.42 16.08
N THR A 139 -19.66 -8.65 15.41
CA THR A 139 -18.39 -8.79 16.14
C THR A 139 -17.94 -7.43 16.69
N GLU A 140 -17.67 -7.38 17.99
CA GLU A 140 -17.03 -6.22 18.66
C GLU A 140 -15.81 -5.70 17.88
N ALA A 141 -15.75 -4.39 17.64
CA ALA A 141 -14.72 -3.76 16.83
C ALA A 141 -13.29 -4.04 17.35
N SER A 142 -13.11 -4.04 18.67
CA SER A 142 -11.82 -4.35 19.31
C SER A 142 -11.37 -5.78 19.04
N LYS A 143 -12.30 -6.76 19.02
CA LYS A 143 -12.00 -8.16 18.71
C LYS A 143 -11.61 -8.33 17.24
N VAL A 144 -12.26 -7.61 16.34
CA VAL A 144 -11.90 -7.56 14.91
C VAL A 144 -10.45 -7.10 14.73
N ILE A 145 -10.11 -5.93 15.28
CA ILE A 145 -8.75 -5.36 15.13
C ILE A 145 -7.70 -6.25 15.81
N LYS A 146 -7.97 -6.77 17.00
CA LYS A 146 -7.06 -7.68 17.71
C LYS A 146 -6.77 -8.92 16.87
N ARG A 147 -7.79 -9.52 16.23
CA ARG A 147 -7.61 -10.69 15.36
C ARG A 147 -6.81 -10.35 14.10
N TRP A 148 -7.17 -9.26 13.43
CA TRP A 148 -6.46 -8.80 12.23
C TRP A 148 -4.98 -8.54 12.53
N ASN A 149 -4.71 -7.75 13.56
CA ASN A 149 -3.35 -7.39 13.93
C ASN A 149 -2.51 -8.59 14.37
N ARG A 150 -3.13 -9.60 15.01
CA ARG A 150 -2.43 -10.85 15.36
C ARG A 150 -1.88 -11.58 14.13
N GLU A 151 -2.60 -11.60 13.02
CA GLU A 151 -2.11 -12.19 11.77
C GLU A 151 -0.92 -11.41 11.20
N TYR A 152 -0.95 -10.07 11.30
CA TYR A 152 0.18 -9.23 10.92
C TYR A 152 1.39 -9.41 11.84
N ILE A 153 1.20 -9.49 13.17
CA ILE A 153 2.29 -9.81 14.10
C ILE A 153 2.93 -11.17 13.77
N TYR A 154 2.12 -12.18 13.46
CA TYR A 154 2.64 -13.46 13.01
C TYR A 154 3.48 -13.32 11.73
N ARG A 155 2.94 -12.64 10.72
CA ARG A 155 3.64 -12.43 9.43
C ARG A 155 4.92 -11.60 9.58
N ALA A 156 4.93 -10.61 10.47
CA ALA A 156 6.13 -9.83 10.80
C ALA A 156 7.26 -10.71 11.36
N LYS A 157 6.92 -11.73 12.15
CA LYS A 157 7.89 -12.70 12.67
C LYS A 157 8.35 -13.69 11.60
N THR A 158 7.43 -14.18 10.76
CA THR A 158 7.74 -15.19 9.72
C THR A 158 8.41 -14.60 8.48
N TYR A 159 8.13 -13.34 8.16
CA TYR A 159 8.58 -12.63 6.95
C TYR A 159 9.16 -11.25 7.31
N PRO A 160 10.26 -11.22 8.07
CA PRO A 160 10.68 -10.02 8.80
C PRO A 160 11.22 -8.91 7.92
N LYS A 161 11.82 -9.25 6.77
CA LYS A 161 12.47 -8.26 5.88
C LYS A 161 11.52 -7.12 5.53
N VAL A 162 12.01 -5.90 5.70
CA VAL A 162 11.33 -4.64 5.39
C VAL A 162 12.12 -3.89 4.34
N ALA A 163 11.47 -3.36 3.30
CA ALA A 163 12.05 -2.38 2.41
C ALA A 163 11.70 -0.98 2.90
N ILE A 164 12.71 -0.13 3.08
CA ILE A 164 12.52 1.29 3.39
C ILE A 164 12.52 2.06 2.08
N THR A 165 11.57 2.97 1.92
CA THR A 165 11.37 3.68 0.66
C THR A 165 11.27 5.18 0.85
N LYS A 166 11.32 5.90 -0.27
CA LYS A 166 10.94 7.32 -0.38
C LYS A 166 9.99 7.48 -1.58
N VAL A 167 9.21 8.55 -1.59
CA VAL A 167 8.46 8.96 -2.77
C VAL A 167 9.45 9.32 -3.88
N TRP A 168 9.24 8.76 -5.07
CA TRP A 168 10.05 9.03 -6.25
C TRP A 168 9.47 10.23 -7.02
N ASN A 169 10.30 11.23 -7.28
CA ASN A 169 9.96 12.45 -8.02
C ASN A 169 8.67 13.15 -7.55
N ASP A 170 8.43 13.15 -6.23
CA ASP A 170 7.23 13.74 -5.61
C ASP A 170 5.90 13.21 -6.15
N ILE A 171 5.90 12.03 -6.77
CA ILE A 171 4.70 11.39 -7.31
C ILE A 171 3.94 10.71 -6.17
N LEU A 172 3.06 11.48 -5.54
CA LEU A 172 2.12 11.05 -4.52
C LEU A 172 0.79 11.80 -4.66
N TYR A 173 -0.30 11.04 -4.87
CA TYR A 173 -1.64 11.59 -5.06
C TYR A 173 -2.64 10.92 -4.10
N LEU A 174 -2.91 11.57 -2.97
CA LEU A 174 -3.84 11.06 -1.95
C LEU A 174 -5.26 11.64 -2.05
N ASP A 175 -5.39 12.88 -2.54
CA ASP A 175 -6.67 13.59 -2.59
C ASP A 175 -7.40 13.41 -3.92
N ASN A 176 -6.68 13.65 -5.03
CA ASN A 176 -7.23 13.53 -6.38
C ASN A 176 -6.29 12.72 -7.30
N PRO A 177 -6.19 11.39 -7.08
CA PRO A 177 -5.28 10.57 -7.87
C PRO A 177 -5.69 10.48 -9.35
N PRO A 178 -4.72 10.46 -10.28
CA PRO A 178 -4.97 10.20 -11.68
C PRO A 178 -5.74 8.90 -11.90
N LYS A 179 -6.76 8.93 -12.77
CA LYS A 179 -7.56 7.76 -13.14
C LYS A 179 -6.86 6.98 -14.24
N ILE A 180 -6.76 5.67 -14.05
CA ILE A 180 -6.34 4.72 -15.10
C ILE A 180 -7.56 3.88 -15.46
N ASN A 181 -8.05 4.02 -16.69
CA ASN A 181 -9.17 3.23 -17.19
C ASN A 181 -8.67 1.94 -17.89
N HIS A 182 -9.60 1.10 -18.38
CA HIS A 182 -9.24 -0.13 -19.09
C HIS A 182 -8.45 0.10 -20.38
N GLN A 183 -8.78 1.15 -21.14
CA GLN A 183 -8.08 1.50 -22.37
C GLN A 183 -6.63 1.88 -22.07
N MET A 184 -6.39 2.71 -21.05
CA MET A 184 -5.05 3.07 -20.60
C MET A 184 -4.27 1.85 -20.11
N MET A 185 -4.88 0.95 -19.32
CA MET A 185 -4.21 -0.30 -18.92
C MET A 185 -3.76 -1.13 -20.13
N ASN A 186 -4.62 -1.25 -21.16
CA ASN A 186 -4.25 -1.96 -22.38
C ASN A 186 -3.19 -1.21 -23.21
N SER A 187 -3.24 0.13 -23.28
CA SER A 187 -2.21 0.94 -23.94
C SER A 187 -0.84 0.76 -23.30
N ILE A 188 -0.80 0.79 -21.96
CA ILE A 188 0.44 0.64 -21.19
C ILE A 188 1.01 -0.78 -21.31
N PHE A 189 0.17 -1.79 -21.08
CA PHE A 189 0.63 -3.16 -20.82
C PHE A 189 0.29 -4.17 -21.91
N GLY A 190 -0.51 -3.81 -22.91
CA GLY A 190 -1.09 -4.75 -23.89
C GLY A 190 -2.11 -5.73 -23.30
N ARG A 191 -2.38 -5.64 -22.00
CA ARG A 191 -3.28 -6.53 -21.23
C ARG A 191 -3.65 -5.87 -19.90
N ILE A 192 -4.53 -6.52 -19.12
CA ILE A 192 -4.73 -6.16 -17.71
C ILE A 192 -3.80 -7.00 -16.81
N PRO A 193 -2.75 -6.43 -16.20
CA PRO A 193 -1.82 -7.18 -15.35
C PRO A 193 -2.49 -7.72 -14.09
N GLY A 194 -2.23 -8.99 -13.78
CA GLY A 194 -2.51 -9.55 -12.46
C GLY A 194 -1.55 -8.95 -11.43
N THR A 195 -2.07 -8.30 -10.39
CA THR A 195 -1.24 -7.60 -9.38
C THR A 195 -1.05 -8.37 -8.07
N GLN A 196 -1.65 -9.56 -7.93
CA GLN A 196 -1.52 -10.38 -6.71
C GLN A 196 -0.07 -10.81 -6.45
N ASN A 197 0.64 -11.19 -7.52
CA ASN A 197 2.09 -11.29 -7.55
C ASN A 197 2.60 -10.08 -8.35
N PRO A 198 3.05 -8.98 -7.70
CA PRO A 198 3.40 -7.74 -8.41
C PRO A 198 4.34 -8.00 -9.60
N PRO A 199 3.91 -7.76 -10.85
CA PRO A 199 4.75 -8.03 -12.00
C PRO A 199 5.90 -7.02 -12.06
N LYS A 200 7.05 -7.49 -12.55
CA LYS A 200 8.12 -6.60 -13.00
C LYS A 200 7.71 -6.07 -14.37
N LEU A 201 7.78 -4.76 -14.56
CA LEU A 201 7.52 -4.13 -15.85
C LEU A 201 8.74 -4.30 -16.76
N SER A 202 8.48 -4.55 -18.03
CA SER A 202 9.47 -4.37 -19.10
C SER A 202 9.77 -2.88 -19.31
N ASP A 203 10.88 -2.58 -19.98
CA ASP A 203 11.24 -1.19 -20.29
C ASP A 203 10.17 -0.50 -21.14
N ILE A 204 9.57 -1.23 -22.10
CA ILE A 204 8.47 -0.72 -22.94
C ILE A 204 7.23 -0.42 -22.08
N GLU A 205 6.80 -1.35 -21.22
CA GLU A 205 5.67 -1.11 -20.31
C GLU A 205 5.92 0.11 -19.41
N TRP A 206 7.16 0.31 -18.95
CA TRP A 206 7.52 1.47 -18.13
C TRP A 206 7.50 2.79 -18.92
N GLN A 207 8.01 2.82 -20.15
CA GLN A 207 7.94 4.01 -21.00
C GLN A 207 6.49 4.36 -21.37
N ASN A 208 5.67 3.36 -21.70
CA ASN A 208 4.26 3.58 -21.97
C ASN A 208 3.53 4.10 -20.73
N PHE A 209 3.86 3.58 -19.54
CA PHE A 209 3.28 4.06 -18.28
C PHE A 209 3.56 5.55 -18.06
N LYS A 210 4.82 5.96 -18.20
CA LYS A 210 5.22 7.37 -18.10
C LYS A 210 4.51 8.26 -19.12
N THR A 211 4.41 7.79 -20.36
CA THR A 211 3.73 8.52 -21.44
C THR A 211 2.24 8.72 -21.14
N GLU A 212 1.53 7.67 -20.74
CA GLU A 212 0.10 7.73 -20.43
C GLU A 212 -0.20 8.54 -19.16
N MET A 213 0.76 8.60 -18.22
CA MET A 213 0.60 9.33 -16.97
C MET A 213 1.20 10.75 -16.99
N ASN A 214 1.87 11.14 -18.08
CA ASN A 214 2.50 12.44 -18.29
C ASN A 214 3.56 12.83 -17.25
N PHE A 215 4.54 11.96 -16.97
CA PHE A 215 5.73 12.31 -16.17
C PHE A 215 7.00 11.55 -16.58
#